data_AF-A0A5C6BV10-F1
#
_entry.id   AF-A0A5C6BV10-F1
#
_cell.length_a   1.000
_cell.length_b   1.000
_cell.length_c   1.000
_cell.angle_alpha   90.00
_cell.angle_beta   90.00
_cell.angle_gamma   90.00
#
_symmetry.space_group_name_H-M   'P 1'
#
loop_
_entity.id
_entity.type
_entity.pdbx_description
1 polymer ?
#
loop_
_entity_poly.entity_id
_entity_poly.type
_entity_poly.pdbx_seq_one_letter_code
_entity_poly.pdbx_strand_id
1 'polypeptide(L)'
;MKFVCMGFISESKLQSLSAEEGQRMMDRCFAYDDELRRGGHFLGGEALQSTMNAVTLRTKNGSVDVTDGPYAETKEMLGGILLLEARDMDHAVALMSQHPGVKMGPFEIRPADEQVNALIATRDEAVRAETPQRDETIHSKATLQEALMFSFDWIKPLADDLADVPMTSPTPTPGNHPLWIMGHLTYSNAGLLAMISGNASPYENWSDIFAGGTLPLSDVANYPSYTEVVDAFDVTHRSTLRLLKQIADSRLADRPIAVPDALRDDPSFQTIGKVFLFIAMHAMSHRGQLADARQAAGRKPFA
;
A
#
# COMPACT_ATOMS: atom_id res chain seq x y z
N MET A 1 29.58 9.46 11.43
CA MET A 1 30.31 8.27 10.93
C MET A 1 29.50 7.03 11.28
N LYS A 2 29.52 6.01 10.41
CA LYS A 2 28.80 4.76 10.65
C LYS A 2 29.70 3.70 11.28
N PHE A 3 29.16 2.92 12.20
CA PHE A 3 29.85 1.81 12.86
C PHE A 3 29.02 0.53 12.77
N VAL A 4 29.68 -0.61 12.63
CA VAL A 4 29.08 -1.94 12.77
C VAL A 4 29.52 -2.53 14.10
N CYS A 5 28.55 -2.84 14.95
CA CYS A 5 28.76 -3.42 16.27
C CYS A 5 28.29 -4.88 16.25
N MET A 6 29.23 -5.81 16.35
CA MET A 6 29.00 -7.25 16.28
C MET A 6 28.95 -7.81 17.70
N GLY A 7 27.76 -8.28 18.11
CA GLY A 7 27.55 -8.86 19.43
C GLY A 7 27.81 -10.35 19.43
N PHE A 8 28.76 -10.80 20.23
CA PHE A 8 29.08 -12.21 20.37
C PHE A 8 28.40 -12.79 21.62
N ILE A 9 27.85 -14.00 21.47
CA ILE A 9 27.13 -14.70 22.52
C ILE A 9 27.66 -16.12 22.68
N SER A 10 27.61 -16.63 23.91
CA SER A 10 27.84 -18.05 24.16
C SER A 10 26.52 -18.80 24.09
N GLU A 11 26.37 -19.69 23.09
CA GLU A 11 25.13 -20.44 22.91
C GLU A 11 24.79 -21.32 24.11
N SER A 12 25.79 -21.95 24.74
CA SER A 12 25.57 -22.78 25.92
C SER A 12 25.08 -21.96 27.12
N LYS A 13 25.58 -20.72 27.29
CA LYS A 13 25.06 -19.80 28.31
C LYS A 13 23.63 -19.39 27.99
N LEU A 14 23.34 -19.07 26.72
CA LEU A 14 21.99 -18.69 26.31
C LEU A 14 20.98 -19.81 26.55
N GLN A 15 21.34 -21.04 26.20
CA GLN A 15 20.52 -22.25 26.42
C GLN A 15 20.30 -22.56 27.91
N SER A 16 21.20 -22.10 28.79
CA SER A 16 21.06 -22.30 30.24
C SER A 16 20.13 -21.30 30.92
N LEU A 17 19.74 -20.22 30.25
CA LEU A 17 18.80 -19.25 30.80
C LEU A 17 17.38 -19.82 30.81
N SER A 18 16.63 -19.52 31.87
CA SER A 18 15.17 -19.71 31.82
C SER A 18 14.54 -18.77 30.80
N ALA A 19 13.36 -19.14 30.30
CA ALA A 19 12.62 -18.30 29.35
C ALA A 19 12.35 -16.88 29.91
N GLU A 20 12.08 -16.78 31.21
CA GLU A 20 11.81 -15.50 31.87
C GLU A 20 13.07 -14.63 32.01
N GLU A 21 14.23 -15.23 32.30
CA GLU A 21 15.52 -14.52 32.32
C GLU A 21 15.94 -14.07 30.92
N GLY A 22 15.75 -14.92 29.92
CA GLY A 22 15.97 -14.58 28.52
C GLY A 22 15.11 -13.40 28.07
N GLN A 23 13.81 -13.44 28.37
CA GLN A 23 12.89 -12.34 28.03
C GLN A 23 13.29 -11.03 28.72
N ARG A 24 13.53 -11.04 30.03
CA ARG A 24 13.99 -9.85 30.77
C ARG A 24 15.30 -9.28 30.22
N MET A 25 16.19 -10.13 29.73
CA MET A 25 17.42 -9.67 29.10
C MET A 25 17.13 -8.95 27.79
N MET A 26 16.31 -9.57 26.93
CA MET A 26 15.89 -8.98 25.65
C MET A 26 15.16 -7.66 25.84
N ASP A 27 14.23 -7.57 26.79
CA ASP A 27 13.48 -6.35 27.08
C ASP A 27 14.41 -5.18 27.45
N ARG A 28 15.48 -5.45 28.20
CA ARG A 28 16.48 -4.43 28.53
C ARG A 28 17.28 -3.98 27.31
N CYS A 29 17.69 -4.92 26.45
CA CYS A 29 18.35 -4.58 25.20
C CYS A 29 17.45 -3.71 24.32
N PHE A 30 16.18 -4.10 24.14
CA PHE A 30 15.21 -3.34 23.36
C PHE A 30 14.97 -1.94 23.92
N ALA A 31 14.83 -1.81 25.24
CA ALA A 31 14.65 -0.52 25.88
C ALA A 31 15.84 0.43 25.61
N TYR A 32 17.07 -0.09 25.61
CA TYR A 32 18.25 0.71 25.31
C TYR A 32 18.41 0.98 23.80
N ASP A 33 18.08 0.01 22.94
CA ASP A 33 18.02 0.26 21.49
C ASP A 33 17.03 1.39 21.17
N ASP A 34 15.91 1.48 21.88
CA ASP A 34 14.97 2.59 21.75
C ASP A 34 15.59 3.94 22.18
N GLU A 35 16.43 3.96 23.22
CA GLU A 35 17.18 5.17 23.59
C GLU A 35 18.15 5.58 22.47
N LEU A 36 18.89 4.62 21.89
CA LEU A 36 19.76 4.87 20.75
C LEU A 36 18.98 5.37 19.52
N ARG A 37 17.80 4.81 19.23
CA ARG A 37 16.91 5.28 18.15
C ARG A 37 16.45 6.72 18.39
N ARG A 38 15.94 7.02 19.59
CA ARG A 38 15.50 8.38 19.95
C ARG A 38 16.64 9.40 19.90
N GLY A 39 17.86 8.96 20.21
CA GLY A 39 19.08 9.77 20.10
C GLY A 39 19.62 9.92 18.67
N GLY A 40 19.03 9.24 17.68
CA GLY A 40 19.51 9.25 16.30
C GLY A 40 20.80 8.45 16.08
N HIS A 41 21.13 7.54 16.99
CA HIS A 41 22.35 6.74 16.95
C HIS A 41 22.14 5.32 16.42
N PHE A 42 20.90 4.83 16.35
CA PHE A 42 20.59 3.49 15.86
C PHE A 42 20.09 3.54 14.40
N LEU A 43 20.87 2.99 13.48
CA LEU A 43 20.54 2.95 12.04
C LEU A 43 19.85 1.66 11.63
N GLY A 44 19.95 0.61 12.44
CA GLY A 44 19.41 -0.71 12.14
C GLY A 44 20.20 -1.81 12.83
N GLY A 45 19.79 -3.05 12.66
CA GLY A 45 20.46 -4.22 13.21
C GLY A 45 19.63 -5.46 13.02
N GLU A 46 20.26 -6.63 13.12
CA GLU A 46 19.60 -7.92 12.98
C GLU A 46 20.16 -8.89 14.02
N ALA A 47 19.26 -9.57 14.73
CA ALA A 47 19.60 -10.70 15.56
C ALA A 47 19.70 -11.95 14.69
N LEU A 48 20.71 -12.77 14.91
CA LEU A 48 20.93 -14.01 14.18
C LEU A 48 20.34 -15.19 14.95
N GLN A 49 19.88 -16.20 14.23
CA GLN A 49 19.51 -17.48 14.81
C GLN A 49 20.75 -18.23 15.34
N SER A 50 20.52 -19.32 16.09
CA SER A 50 21.59 -20.24 16.49
C SER A 50 22.41 -20.70 15.28
N THR A 51 23.71 -20.87 15.49
CA THR A 51 24.65 -21.38 14.49
C THR A 51 24.30 -22.79 14.00
N MET A 52 23.44 -23.53 14.71
CA MET A 52 22.88 -24.80 14.23
C MET A 52 22.05 -24.66 12.95
N ASN A 53 21.55 -23.45 12.65
CA ASN A 53 20.82 -23.13 11.42
C ASN A 53 21.72 -22.45 10.36
N ALA A 54 23.01 -22.31 10.63
CA ALA A 54 23.94 -21.68 9.70
C ALA A 54 24.38 -22.65 8.61
N VAL A 55 24.69 -22.11 7.44
CA VAL A 55 25.32 -22.81 6.33
C VAL A 55 26.55 -22.02 5.90
N THR A 56 27.68 -22.69 5.75
CA THR A 56 28.95 -22.11 5.33
C THR A 56 29.30 -22.55 3.92
N LEU A 57 29.65 -21.59 3.07
CA LEU A 57 30.12 -21.83 1.70
C LEU A 57 31.63 -21.61 1.60
N ARG A 58 32.33 -22.47 0.84
CA ARG A 58 33.74 -22.27 0.47
C ARG A 58 33.99 -22.76 -0.94
N THR A 59 34.96 -22.17 -1.63
CA THR A 59 35.41 -22.68 -2.92
C THR A 59 36.56 -23.66 -2.72
N LYS A 60 36.50 -24.83 -3.37
CA LYS A 60 37.58 -25.81 -3.41
C LYS A 60 37.70 -26.34 -4.83
N ASN A 61 38.89 -26.22 -5.44
CA ASN A 61 39.15 -26.67 -6.82
C ASN A 61 38.15 -26.16 -7.87
N GLY A 62 37.62 -24.94 -7.70
CA GLY A 62 36.66 -24.33 -8.63
C GLY A 62 35.20 -24.78 -8.44
N SER A 63 34.91 -25.68 -7.51
CA SER A 63 33.54 -26.00 -7.08
C SER A 63 33.21 -25.34 -5.74
N VAL A 64 31.93 -25.03 -5.53
CA VAL A 64 31.42 -24.52 -4.25
C VAL A 64 31.05 -25.71 -3.37
N ASP A 65 31.75 -25.84 -2.24
CA ASP A 65 31.41 -26.77 -1.17
C ASP A 65 30.49 -26.06 -0.17
N VAL A 66 29.39 -26.73 0.19
CA VAL A 66 28.38 -26.25 1.14
C VAL A 66 28.43 -27.15 2.37
N THR A 67 28.61 -26.57 3.57
CA THR A 67 28.67 -27.33 4.83
C THR A 67 27.75 -26.71 5.86
N ASP A 68 27.01 -27.55 6.59
CA ASP A 68 26.20 -27.10 7.73
C ASP A 68 27.09 -26.57 8.86
N GLY A 69 26.56 -25.60 9.60
CA GLY A 69 27.21 -24.98 10.75
C GLY A 69 27.94 -23.67 10.43
N PRO A 70 28.45 -23.00 11.49
CA PRO A 70 29.12 -21.72 11.37
C PRO A 70 30.52 -21.86 10.76
N TYR A 71 31.05 -20.76 10.22
CA TYR A 71 32.41 -20.74 9.69
C TYR A 71 33.47 -20.95 10.79
N ALA A 72 33.27 -20.32 11.95
CA ALA A 72 34.17 -20.41 13.09
C ALA A 72 33.51 -21.24 14.20
N GLU A 73 34.14 -22.34 14.60
CA GLU A 73 33.72 -23.17 15.74
C GLU A 73 34.29 -22.61 17.04
N THR A 74 33.83 -21.42 17.45
CA THR A 74 34.28 -20.74 18.68
C THR A 74 33.29 -20.92 19.83
N LYS A 75 33.74 -20.71 21.07
CA LYS A 75 32.83 -20.74 22.24
C LYS A 75 31.85 -19.56 22.27
N GLU A 76 32.19 -18.50 21.55
CA GLU A 76 31.40 -17.27 21.40
C GLU A 76 31.12 -17.08 19.91
N MET A 77 29.85 -17.05 19.55
CA MET A 77 29.37 -16.96 18.17
C MET A 77 28.75 -15.59 17.93
N LEU A 78 28.78 -15.11 16.69
CA LEU A 78 28.09 -13.87 16.32
C LEU A 78 26.59 -14.06 16.49
N GLY A 79 25.99 -13.35 17.46
CA GLY A 79 24.57 -13.41 17.76
C GLY A 79 23.76 -12.30 17.09
N GLY A 80 24.40 -11.26 16.60
CA GLY A 80 23.73 -10.15 15.94
C GLY A 80 24.66 -9.01 15.57
N ILE A 81 24.13 -8.09 14.77
CA ILE A 81 24.79 -6.84 14.39
C ILE A 81 23.90 -5.65 14.71
N LEU A 82 24.52 -4.54 15.13
CA LEU A 82 23.89 -3.23 15.18
C LEU A 82 24.67 -2.28 14.26
N LEU A 83 23.96 -1.44 13.51
CA LEU A 83 24.54 -0.33 12.77
C LEU A 83 24.28 0.95 13.56
N LEU A 84 25.36 1.65 13.90
CA LEU A 84 25.29 2.90 14.65
C LEU A 84 25.76 4.09 13.85
N GLU A 85 25.22 5.25 14.18
CA GLU A 85 25.76 6.55 13.82
C GLU A 85 26.36 7.24 15.05
N ALA A 86 27.65 7.54 14.97
CA ALA A 86 28.40 8.23 16.02
C ALA A 86 29.37 9.25 15.42
N ARG A 87 29.81 10.20 16.24
CA ARG A 87 30.76 11.25 15.82
C ARG A 87 32.14 10.68 15.51
N ASP A 88 32.60 9.74 16.33
CA ASP A 88 33.91 9.10 16.28
C ASP A 88 33.86 7.74 17.03
N MET A 89 35.01 7.03 17.08
CA MET A 89 35.12 5.74 17.75
C MET A 89 34.84 5.83 19.26
N ASP A 90 35.31 6.88 19.93
CA ASP A 90 35.13 7.06 21.38
C ASP A 90 33.64 7.25 21.71
N HIS A 91 32.91 7.99 20.88
CA HIS A 91 31.48 8.13 21.00
C HIS A 91 30.74 6.80 20.76
N ALA A 92 31.15 6.01 19.77
CA ALA A 92 30.58 4.68 19.53
C ALA A 92 30.81 3.74 20.72
N VAL A 93 32.02 3.75 21.29
CA VAL A 93 32.37 2.98 22.51
C VAL A 93 31.54 3.46 23.70
N ALA A 94 31.38 4.77 23.90
CA ALA A 94 30.58 5.32 24.99
C ALA A 94 29.10 4.91 24.89
N LEU A 95 28.53 4.92 23.69
CA LEU A 95 27.15 4.46 23.44
C LEU A 95 27.01 2.96 23.70
N MET A 96 27.90 2.14 23.16
CA MET A 96 27.79 0.68 23.28
C MET A 96 28.18 0.15 24.66
N SER A 97 29.03 0.85 25.41
CA SER A 97 29.42 0.44 26.77
C SER A 97 28.22 0.37 27.74
N GLN A 98 27.16 1.11 27.45
CA GLN A 98 25.92 1.14 28.22
C GLN A 98 24.89 0.09 27.75
N HIS A 99 25.10 -0.51 26.57
CA HIS A 99 24.15 -1.46 25.99
C HIS A 99 24.08 -2.74 26.86
N PRO A 100 22.90 -3.16 27.35
CA PRO A 100 22.79 -4.32 28.26
C PRO A 100 23.37 -5.62 27.71
N GLY A 101 23.34 -5.79 26.38
CA GLY A 101 23.95 -6.92 25.68
C GLY A 101 25.45 -7.12 25.96
N VAL A 102 26.21 -6.09 26.36
CA VAL A 102 27.64 -6.22 26.73
C VAL A 102 27.82 -7.18 27.92
N LYS A 103 26.79 -7.38 28.74
CA LYS A 103 26.80 -8.35 29.86
C LYS A 103 26.65 -9.80 29.38
N MET A 104 26.18 -10.02 28.16
CA MET A 104 25.97 -11.35 27.57
C MET A 104 27.22 -11.88 26.87
N GLY A 105 28.01 -10.96 26.31
CA GLY A 105 29.27 -11.24 25.67
C GLY A 105 29.84 -9.97 25.02
N PRO A 106 31.04 -10.07 24.42
CA PRO A 106 31.72 -8.90 23.90
C PRO A 106 31.03 -8.35 22.65
N PHE A 107 31.16 -7.03 22.48
CA PHE A 107 30.87 -6.36 21.20
C PHE A 107 32.16 -5.98 20.52
N GLU A 108 32.32 -6.37 19.25
CA GLU A 108 33.36 -5.83 18.37
C GLU A 108 32.79 -4.63 17.61
N ILE A 109 33.38 -3.44 17.79
CA ILE A 109 32.93 -2.20 17.16
C ILE A 109 33.91 -1.81 16.06
N ARG A 110 33.42 -1.67 14.83
CA ARG A 110 34.23 -1.29 13.67
C ARG A 110 33.64 -0.11 12.93
N PRO A 111 34.44 0.86 12.47
CA PRO A 111 33.97 1.84 11.50
C PRO A 111 33.55 1.13 10.21
N ALA A 112 32.43 1.55 9.63
CA ALA A 112 32.05 1.12 8.29
C ALA A 112 32.99 1.77 7.26
N ASP A 113 33.33 1.04 6.19
CA ASP A 113 34.16 1.59 5.12
C ASP A 113 33.34 2.57 4.26
N GLU A 114 33.48 3.87 4.51
CA GLU A 114 32.70 4.89 3.84
C GLU A 114 32.95 4.93 2.32
N GLN A 115 34.18 4.64 1.89
CA GLN A 115 34.54 4.67 0.47
C GLN A 115 33.89 3.52 -0.28
N VAL A 116 34.00 2.29 0.24
CA VAL A 116 33.37 1.11 -0.38
C VAL A 116 31.84 1.24 -0.35
N ASN A 117 31.27 1.70 0.76
CA ASN A 117 29.82 1.86 0.88
C ASN A 117 29.26 2.94 -0.07
N ALA A 118 30.00 4.01 -0.34
CA ALA A 118 29.61 4.99 -1.36
C ALA A 118 29.57 4.39 -2.78
N LEU A 119 30.52 3.51 -3.10
CA LEU A 119 30.52 2.78 -4.37
C LEU A 119 29.33 1.82 -4.47
N ILE A 120 29.00 1.11 -3.38
CA ILE A 120 27.81 0.23 -3.32
C ILE A 120 26.53 1.04 -3.56
N ALA A 121 26.37 2.16 -2.84
CA ALA A 121 25.19 3.02 -2.99
C ALA A 121 25.01 3.51 -4.43
N THR A 122 26.10 3.94 -5.09
CA THR A 122 26.07 4.36 -6.50
C THR A 122 25.60 3.23 -7.42
N ARG A 123 26.04 1.98 -7.17
CA ARG A 123 25.59 0.83 -7.97
C ARG A 123 24.13 0.47 -7.71
N ASP A 124 23.69 0.53 -6.47
CA ASP A 124 22.30 0.26 -6.11
C ASP A 124 21.34 1.25 -6.80
N GLU A 125 21.72 2.53 -6.86
CA GLU A 125 20.97 3.55 -7.60
C GLU A 125 20.90 3.26 -9.10
N ALA A 126 22.02 2.87 -9.72
CA ALA A 126 22.04 2.50 -11.14
C ALA A 126 21.14 1.30 -11.44
N VAL A 127 21.18 0.25 -10.60
CA VAL A 127 20.32 -0.93 -10.76
C VAL A 127 18.84 -0.60 -10.55
N ARG A 128 18.52 0.27 -9.58
CA ARG A 128 17.14 0.75 -9.36
C ARG A 128 16.59 1.54 -10.56
N ALA A 129 17.44 2.30 -11.24
CA ALA A 129 17.03 3.03 -12.46
C ALA A 129 16.77 2.09 -13.66
N GLU A 130 17.45 0.94 -13.72
CA GLU A 130 17.31 -0.05 -14.81
C GLU A 130 16.23 -1.12 -14.55
N THR A 131 15.87 -1.36 -13.29
CA THR A 131 14.87 -2.36 -12.91
C THR A 131 13.49 -1.71 -12.86
N PRO A 132 12.48 -2.19 -13.60
CA PRO A 132 11.11 -1.70 -13.47
C PRO A 132 10.70 -1.85 -12.00
N GLN A 133 10.41 -0.72 -11.37
CA GLN A 133 9.98 -0.68 -9.98
C GLN A 133 8.77 -1.63 -9.83
N ARG A 134 8.86 -2.63 -8.95
CA ARG A 134 7.64 -3.31 -8.48
C ARG A 134 6.78 -2.20 -7.92
N ASP A 135 5.66 -1.95 -8.59
CA ASP A 135 4.80 -0.83 -8.26
C ASP A 135 4.32 -1.00 -6.81
N GLU A 136 4.94 -0.28 -5.87
CA GLU A 136 4.51 -0.24 -4.46
C GLU A 136 3.11 0.40 -4.34
N THR A 137 2.56 0.93 -5.44
CA THR A 137 1.15 1.32 -5.58
C THR A 137 0.21 0.16 -5.95
N ILE A 138 0.53 -1.09 -5.60
CA ILE A 138 -0.54 -2.09 -5.44
C ILE A 138 -1.38 -1.64 -4.24
N HIS A 139 -2.44 -0.88 -4.51
CA HIS A 139 -3.51 -0.68 -3.56
C HIS A 139 -3.95 -2.07 -3.12
N SER A 140 -3.71 -2.40 -1.86
CA SER A 140 -4.10 -3.71 -1.34
C SER A 140 -5.57 -3.94 -1.67
N LYS A 141 -5.96 -5.17 -2.03
CA LYS A 141 -7.36 -5.47 -2.34
C LYS A 141 -8.30 -4.97 -1.23
N ALA A 142 -7.86 -5.07 0.01
CA ALA A 142 -8.56 -4.54 1.18
C ALA A 142 -8.78 -3.02 1.08
N THR A 143 -7.74 -2.24 0.80
CA THR A 143 -7.85 -0.77 0.62
C THR A 143 -8.77 -0.39 -0.54
N LEU A 144 -8.72 -1.11 -1.67
CA LEU A 144 -9.63 -0.88 -2.78
C LEU A 144 -11.09 -1.18 -2.41
N GLN A 145 -11.31 -2.27 -1.68
CA GLN A 145 -12.63 -2.63 -1.18
C GLN A 145 -13.17 -1.56 -0.21
N GLU A 146 -12.35 -1.09 0.72
CA GLU A 146 -12.72 0.00 1.64
C GLU A 146 -13.03 1.29 0.90
N ALA A 147 -12.22 1.70 -0.07
CA ALA A 147 -12.47 2.91 -0.86
C ALA A 147 -13.80 2.83 -1.63
N LEU A 148 -14.11 1.68 -2.23
CA LEU A 148 -15.37 1.45 -2.94
C LEU A 148 -16.57 1.53 -1.97
N MET A 149 -16.50 0.84 -0.83
CA MET A 149 -17.56 0.89 0.19
C MET A 149 -17.76 2.30 0.72
N PHE A 150 -16.67 2.97 1.09
CA PHE A 150 -16.69 4.35 1.57
C PHE A 150 -17.35 5.30 0.57
N SER A 151 -16.95 5.24 -0.71
CA SER A 151 -17.54 6.10 -1.74
C SER A 151 -19.04 5.87 -1.92
N PHE A 152 -19.49 4.61 -1.87
CA PHE A 152 -20.89 4.24 -2.03
C PHE A 152 -21.73 4.72 -0.84
N ASP A 153 -21.27 4.47 0.39
CA ASP A 153 -21.95 4.87 1.63
C ASP A 153 -22.10 6.40 1.74
N TRP A 154 -21.22 7.16 1.10
CA TRP A 154 -21.26 8.62 1.10
C TRP A 154 -22.12 9.22 -0.02
N ILE A 155 -22.44 8.44 -1.06
CA ILE A 155 -23.23 8.88 -2.22
C ILE A 155 -24.67 8.41 -2.14
N LYS A 156 -24.88 7.13 -1.79
CA LYS A 156 -26.21 6.51 -1.80
C LYS A 156 -27.23 7.27 -0.94
N PRO A 157 -26.92 7.73 0.28
CA PRO A 157 -27.87 8.51 1.07
C PRO A 157 -28.25 9.86 0.44
N LEU A 158 -27.33 10.50 -0.29
CA LEU A 158 -27.62 11.73 -1.03
C LEU A 158 -28.57 11.44 -2.19
N ALA A 159 -28.30 10.37 -2.93
CA ALA A 159 -29.14 9.95 -4.05
C ALA A 159 -30.57 9.61 -3.59
N ASP A 160 -30.70 8.92 -2.45
CA ASP A 160 -32.01 8.55 -1.90
C ASP A 160 -32.82 9.77 -1.45
N ASP A 161 -32.18 10.75 -0.82
CA ASP A 161 -32.85 11.99 -0.36
C ASP A 161 -33.28 12.93 -1.51
N LEU A 162 -32.75 12.69 -2.72
CA LEU A 162 -33.05 13.45 -3.94
C LEU A 162 -34.11 12.79 -4.83
N ALA A 163 -34.69 11.66 -4.43
CA ALA A 163 -35.57 10.86 -5.28
C ALA A 163 -36.85 11.58 -5.73
N ASP A 164 -37.36 12.52 -4.93
CA ASP A 164 -38.54 13.33 -5.24
C ASP A 164 -38.20 14.64 -6.00
N VAL A 165 -36.93 14.97 -6.14
CA VAL A 165 -36.42 16.17 -6.82
C VAL A 165 -35.28 15.87 -7.82
N PRO A 166 -35.41 14.85 -8.68
CA PRO A 166 -34.30 14.28 -9.46
C PRO A 166 -33.74 15.19 -10.57
N MET A 167 -34.46 16.27 -10.89
CA MET A 167 -34.12 17.26 -11.92
C MET A 167 -33.56 18.56 -11.32
N THR A 168 -33.40 18.65 -10.00
CA THR A 168 -32.85 19.86 -9.36
C THR A 168 -31.37 20.02 -9.67
N SER A 169 -30.99 21.15 -10.26
CA SER A 169 -29.59 21.45 -10.56
C SER A 169 -28.89 22.09 -9.34
N PRO A 170 -27.56 21.89 -9.17
CA PRO A 170 -26.80 22.39 -8.02
C PRO A 170 -26.72 23.92 -7.93
N THR A 171 -26.93 24.64 -9.04
CA THR A 171 -27.00 26.10 -9.12
C THR A 171 -28.01 26.54 -10.19
N PRO A 172 -28.41 27.83 -10.26
CA PRO A 172 -29.24 28.36 -11.35
C PRO A 172 -28.59 28.32 -12.75
N THR A 173 -27.27 28.09 -12.81
CA THR A 173 -26.52 27.87 -14.06
C THR A 173 -26.52 26.39 -14.45
N PRO A 174 -26.25 26.05 -15.73
CA PRO A 174 -26.26 24.67 -16.19
C PRO A 174 -25.30 23.80 -15.36
N GLY A 175 -25.84 22.75 -14.75
CA GLY A 175 -25.09 21.77 -13.97
C GLY A 175 -25.78 20.42 -14.02
N ASN A 176 -25.06 19.37 -13.65
CA ASN A 176 -25.61 18.02 -13.68
C ASN A 176 -26.66 17.86 -12.59
N HIS A 177 -27.89 17.49 -12.97
CA HIS A 177 -28.94 17.15 -12.02
C HIS A 177 -28.76 15.71 -11.49
N PRO A 178 -29.36 15.35 -10.34
CA PRO A 178 -29.20 14.04 -9.70
C PRO A 178 -29.44 12.85 -10.62
N LEU A 179 -30.49 12.89 -11.45
CA LEU A 179 -30.79 11.81 -12.39
C LEU A 179 -29.67 11.57 -13.40
N TRP A 180 -29.07 12.64 -13.94
CA TRP A 180 -27.92 12.52 -14.83
C TRP A 180 -26.70 11.98 -14.08
N ILE A 181 -26.42 12.50 -12.88
CA ILE A 181 -25.27 12.09 -12.08
C ILE A 181 -25.33 10.58 -11.77
N MET A 182 -26.47 10.11 -11.25
CA MET A 182 -26.63 8.70 -10.89
C MET A 182 -26.57 7.78 -12.11
N GLY A 183 -27.14 8.21 -13.24
CA GLY A 183 -27.05 7.48 -14.50
C GLY A 183 -25.62 7.44 -15.04
N HIS A 184 -24.92 8.57 -15.00
CA HIS A 184 -23.53 8.70 -15.44
C HIS A 184 -22.58 7.83 -14.61
N LEU A 185 -22.71 7.84 -13.28
CA LEU A 185 -21.91 6.98 -12.40
C LEU A 185 -22.17 5.50 -12.69
N THR A 186 -23.43 5.13 -12.91
CA THR A 186 -23.81 3.74 -13.24
C THR A 186 -23.23 3.30 -14.58
N TYR A 187 -23.45 4.10 -15.63
CA TYR A 187 -22.95 3.82 -16.97
C TYR A 187 -21.42 3.71 -17.00
N SER A 188 -20.73 4.70 -16.40
CA SER A 188 -19.27 4.75 -16.37
C SER A 188 -18.69 3.56 -15.60
N ASN A 189 -19.21 3.27 -14.40
CA ASN A 189 -18.70 2.15 -13.60
C ASN A 189 -18.90 0.81 -14.30
N ALA A 190 -20.07 0.57 -14.90
CA ALA A 190 -20.32 -0.65 -15.66
C ALA A 190 -19.38 -0.79 -16.87
N GLY A 191 -19.10 0.31 -17.57
CA GLY A 191 -18.09 0.37 -18.63
C GLY A 191 -16.68 0.03 -18.14
N LEU A 192 -16.29 0.52 -16.96
CA LEU A 192 -14.99 0.20 -16.35
C LEU A 192 -14.87 -1.28 -15.95
N LEU A 193 -15.96 -1.89 -15.46
CA LEU A 193 -16.00 -3.34 -15.22
C LEU A 193 -15.89 -4.15 -16.52
N ALA A 194 -16.50 -3.66 -17.60
CA ALA A 194 -16.34 -4.24 -18.94
C ALA A 194 -14.88 -4.18 -19.40
N MET A 195 -14.16 -3.07 -19.16
CA MET A 195 -12.72 -2.98 -19.48
C MET A 195 -11.87 -4.01 -18.72
N ILE A 196 -12.17 -4.26 -17.44
CA ILE A 196 -11.44 -5.24 -16.62
C ILE A 196 -11.76 -6.67 -17.07
N SER A 197 -13.05 -6.98 -17.28
CA SER A 197 -13.51 -8.35 -17.52
C SER A 197 -13.49 -8.77 -18.99
N GLY A 198 -13.44 -7.82 -19.92
CA GLY A 198 -13.58 -8.05 -21.36
C GLY A 198 -15.03 -8.34 -21.80
N ASN A 199 -16.00 -8.28 -20.89
CA ASN A 199 -17.42 -8.49 -21.20
C ASN A 199 -18.10 -7.19 -21.65
N ALA A 200 -19.23 -7.30 -22.35
CA ALA A 200 -20.06 -6.15 -22.70
C ALA A 200 -20.69 -5.49 -21.46
N SER A 201 -20.92 -4.17 -21.51
CA SER A 201 -21.61 -3.46 -20.43
C SER A 201 -23.13 -3.68 -20.53
N PRO A 202 -23.84 -3.97 -19.42
CA PRO A 202 -25.30 -4.14 -19.45
C PRO A 202 -26.07 -2.84 -19.74
N TYR A 203 -25.40 -1.67 -19.72
CA TYR A 203 -26.02 -0.36 -19.92
C TYR A 203 -25.50 0.36 -21.18
N GLU A 204 -25.05 -0.37 -22.21
CA GLU A 204 -24.56 0.24 -23.46
C GLU A 204 -25.57 1.18 -24.12
N ASN A 205 -26.87 0.85 -24.02
CA ASN A 205 -27.99 1.64 -24.53
C ASN A 205 -28.18 2.97 -23.78
N TRP A 206 -27.49 3.22 -22.68
CA TRP A 206 -27.53 4.48 -21.94
C TRP A 206 -26.47 5.49 -22.39
N SER A 207 -25.62 5.12 -23.36
CA SER A 207 -24.50 5.95 -23.84
C SER A 207 -24.93 7.35 -24.29
N ASP A 208 -26.02 7.47 -25.06
CA ASP A 208 -26.48 8.75 -25.60
C ASP A 208 -26.93 9.76 -24.53
N ILE A 209 -27.25 9.29 -23.31
CA ILE A 209 -27.80 10.12 -22.23
C ILE A 209 -26.88 10.26 -21.02
N PHE A 210 -26.04 9.26 -20.74
CA PHE A 210 -25.22 9.20 -19.51
C PHE A 210 -23.72 9.06 -19.76
N ALA A 211 -23.27 8.93 -21.02
CA ALA A 211 -21.82 8.91 -21.28
C ALA A 211 -21.16 10.25 -20.93
N GLY A 212 -19.86 10.19 -20.62
CA GLY A 212 -19.06 11.38 -20.39
C GLY A 212 -19.12 12.33 -21.60
N GLY A 213 -19.33 13.61 -21.35
CA GLY A 213 -19.48 14.63 -22.39
C GLY A 213 -20.90 14.87 -22.90
N THR A 214 -21.87 14.04 -22.49
CA THR A 214 -23.30 14.35 -22.72
C THR A 214 -23.74 15.54 -21.87
N LEU A 215 -24.68 16.32 -22.38
CA LEU A 215 -25.26 17.46 -21.66
C LEU A 215 -26.57 17.03 -20.97
N PRO A 216 -26.77 17.39 -19.69
CA PRO A 216 -28.04 17.13 -19.01
C PRO A 216 -29.22 17.79 -19.73
N LEU A 217 -30.28 17.02 -19.96
CA LEU A 217 -31.52 17.45 -20.57
C LEU A 217 -32.49 17.89 -19.48
N SER A 218 -33.32 18.89 -19.77
CA SER A 218 -34.26 19.46 -18.79
C SER A 218 -35.56 18.67 -18.63
N ASP A 219 -35.92 17.83 -19.60
CA ASP A 219 -37.15 17.05 -19.59
C ASP A 219 -36.89 15.61 -19.15
N VAL A 220 -37.56 15.23 -18.06
CA VAL A 220 -37.45 13.91 -17.42
C VAL A 220 -37.86 12.77 -18.34
N ALA A 221 -38.71 13.01 -19.34
CA ALA A 221 -39.15 11.98 -20.29
C ALA A 221 -38.01 11.43 -21.17
N ASN A 222 -36.86 12.12 -21.22
CA ASN A 222 -35.66 11.66 -21.94
C ASN A 222 -34.81 10.68 -21.14
N TYR A 223 -35.20 10.36 -19.90
CA TYR A 223 -34.44 9.51 -18.99
C TYR A 223 -35.25 8.29 -18.56
N PRO A 224 -34.56 7.18 -18.20
CA PRO A 224 -35.16 6.14 -17.38
C PRO A 224 -35.64 6.72 -16.04
N SER A 225 -36.53 6.00 -15.36
CA SER A 225 -37.02 6.47 -14.06
C SER A 225 -35.88 6.61 -13.06
N TYR A 226 -35.98 7.55 -12.12
CA TYR A 226 -34.94 7.73 -11.11
C TYR A 226 -34.71 6.47 -10.27
N THR A 227 -35.77 5.74 -9.95
CA THR A 227 -35.70 4.45 -9.26
C THR A 227 -34.90 3.43 -10.07
N GLU A 228 -35.18 3.30 -11.37
CA GLU A 228 -34.43 2.38 -12.24
C GLU A 228 -32.94 2.71 -12.28
N VAL A 229 -32.60 4.00 -12.34
CA VAL A 229 -31.21 4.47 -12.34
C VAL A 229 -30.51 4.16 -11.01
N VAL A 230 -31.15 4.42 -9.87
CA VAL A 230 -30.57 4.14 -8.55
C VAL A 230 -30.46 2.63 -8.27
N ASP A 231 -31.44 1.83 -8.69
CA ASP A 231 -31.38 0.37 -8.58
C ASP A 231 -30.22 -0.20 -9.43
N ALA A 232 -30.02 0.34 -10.63
CA ALA A 232 -28.90 -0.01 -11.49
C ALA A 232 -27.54 0.39 -10.87
N PHE A 233 -27.47 1.54 -10.18
CA PHE A 233 -26.29 1.95 -9.42
C PHE A 233 -25.94 0.93 -8.33
N ASP A 234 -26.93 0.47 -7.55
CA ASP A 234 -26.75 -0.52 -6.48
C ASP A 234 -26.31 -1.89 -7.01
N VAL A 235 -26.88 -2.32 -8.15
CA VAL A 235 -26.46 -3.54 -8.84
C VAL A 235 -25.02 -3.42 -9.34
N THR A 236 -24.65 -2.27 -9.90
CA THR A 236 -23.30 -2.02 -10.43
C THR A 236 -22.26 -2.00 -9.32
N HIS A 237 -22.57 -1.37 -8.18
CA HIS A 237 -21.69 -1.37 -7.02
C HIS A 237 -21.44 -2.79 -6.48
N ARG A 238 -22.50 -3.58 -6.30
CA ARG A 238 -22.37 -5.00 -5.87
C ARG A 238 -21.56 -5.83 -6.87
N SER A 239 -21.75 -5.59 -8.16
CA SER A 239 -20.98 -6.26 -9.23
C SER A 239 -19.50 -5.86 -9.19
N THR A 240 -19.20 -4.60 -8.89
CA THR A 240 -17.84 -4.08 -8.70
C THR A 240 -17.12 -4.80 -7.57
N LEU A 241 -17.74 -4.85 -6.39
CA LEU A 241 -17.18 -5.56 -5.22
C LEU A 241 -17.00 -7.05 -5.49
N ARG A 242 -17.96 -7.68 -6.18
CA ARG A 242 -17.88 -9.09 -6.57
C ARG A 242 -16.69 -9.35 -7.49
N LEU A 243 -16.47 -8.51 -8.49
CA LEU A 243 -15.35 -8.65 -9.44
C LEU A 243 -14.02 -8.46 -8.71
N LEU A 244 -13.88 -7.42 -7.89
CA LEU A 244 -12.66 -7.19 -7.10
C LEU A 244 -12.32 -8.41 -6.22
N LYS A 245 -13.33 -9.01 -5.58
CA LYS A 245 -13.15 -10.20 -4.75
C LYS A 245 -12.65 -11.42 -5.54
N GLN A 246 -13.07 -11.56 -6.79
CA GLN A 246 -12.71 -12.70 -7.66
C GLN A 246 -11.29 -12.59 -8.23
N ILE A 247 -10.76 -11.39 -8.37
CA ILE A 247 -9.41 -11.16 -8.92
C ILE A 247 -8.37 -11.45 -7.85
N ALA A 248 -7.31 -12.21 -8.16
CA ALA A 248 -6.21 -12.45 -7.22
C ALA A 248 -5.39 -11.17 -6.96
N ASP A 249 -4.85 -10.98 -5.76
CA ASP A 249 -4.10 -9.76 -5.39
C ASP A 249 -2.92 -9.49 -6.33
N SER A 250 -2.21 -10.54 -6.74
CA SER A 250 -1.10 -10.43 -7.71
C SER A 250 -1.52 -9.92 -9.08
N ARG A 251 -2.80 -10.09 -9.46
CA ARG A 251 -3.35 -9.67 -10.75
C ARG A 251 -3.77 -8.20 -10.75
N LEU A 252 -3.80 -7.51 -9.60
CA LEU A 252 -4.19 -6.09 -9.54
C LEU A 252 -3.20 -5.18 -10.28
N ALA A 253 -1.95 -5.61 -10.43
CA ALA A 253 -0.92 -4.92 -11.20
C ALA A 253 -1.05 -5.13 -12.73
N ASP A 254 -1.89 -6.07 -13.17
CA ASP A 254 -2.04 -6.35 -14.59
C ASP A 254 -2.83 -5.27 -15.30
N ARG A 255 -2.62 -5.18 -16.62
CA ARG A 255 -3.40 -4.30 -17.49
C ARG A 255 -4.85 -4.81 -17.65
N PRO A 256 -5.86 -3.92 -17.66
CA PRO A 256 -7.23 -4.30 -18.01
C PRO A 256 -7.32 -4.87 -19.43
N ILE A 257 -8.28 -5.75 -19.68
CA ILE A 257 -8.38 -6.54 -20.92
C ILE A 257 -8.74 -5.65 -22.13
N ALA A 258 -9.68 -4.72 -21.95
CA ALA A 258 -10.29 -3.98 -23.06
C ALA A 258 -10.21 -2.45 -22.86
N VAL A 259 -9.01 -1.92 -22.63
CA VAL A 259 -8.80 -0.45 -22.52
C VAL A 259 -8.93 0.20 -23.92
N PRO A 260 -9.83 1.18 -24.12
CA PRO A 260 -9.94 1.91 -25.38
C PRO A 260 -8.68 2.68 -25.73
N ASP A 261 -8.41 2.86 -27.03
CA ASP A 261 -7.21 3.55 -27.52
C ASP A 261 -7.04 4.96 -26.95
N ALA A 262 -8.15 5.70 -26.79
CA ALA A 262 -8.13 7.05 -26.22
C ALA A 262 -7.66 7.11 -24.76
N LEU A 263 -7.77 6.00 -24.02
CA LEU A 263 -7.37 5.89 -22.61
C LEU A 263 -6.09 5.06 -22.43
N ARG A 264 -5.47 4.63 -23.53
CA ARG A 264 -4.37 3.67 -23.51
C ARG A 264 -3.17 4.16 -22.70
N ASP A 265 -2.86 5.45 -22.79
CA ASP A 265 -1.69 6.06 -22.14
C ASP A 265 -2.06 6.82 -20.86
N ASP A 266 -3.33 6.83 -20.47
CA ASP A 266 -3.78 7.49 -19.26
C ASP A 266 -3.34 6.67 -18.02
N PRO A 267 -2.65 7.30 -17.04
CA PRO A 267 -2.16 6.62 -15.83
C PRO A 267 -3.23 5.90 -15.01
N SER A 268 -4.48 6.38 -15.03
CA SER A 268 -5.59 5.82 -14.25
C SER A 268 -6.06 4.46 -14.76
N PHE A 269 -5.74 4.10 -16.00
CA PHE A 269 -6.20 2.86 -16.64
C PHE A 269 -5.08 1.87 -16.96
N GLN A 270 -3.87 2.08 -16.41
CA GLN A 270 -2.72 1.20 -16.65
C GLN A 270 -2.80 -0.14 -15.93
N THR A 271 -3.45 -0.18 -14.75
CA THR A 271 -3.58 -1.41 -13.96
C THR A 271 -5.02 -1.61 -13.49
N ILE A 272 -5.42 -2.88 -13.31
CA ILE A 272 -6.73 -3.25 -12.77
C ILE A 272 -6.99 -2.56 -11.42
N GLY A 273 -5.98 -2.51 -10.55
CA GLY A 273 -6.08 -1.84 -9.25
C GLY A 273 -6.36 -0.34 -9.38
N LYS A 274 -5.72 0.35 -10.33
CA LYS A 274 -5.97 1.78 -10.58
C LYS A 274 -7.37 2.04 -11.15
N VAL A 275 -7.90 1.13 -11.96
CA VAL A 275 -9.31 1.23 -12.42
C VAL A 275 -10.29 1.13 -11.26
N PHE A 276 -10.09 0.20 -10.31
CA PHE A 276 -10.95 0.13 -9.11
C PHE A 276 -10.84 1.37 -8.23
N LEU A 277 -9.63 1.91 -8.05
CA LEU A 277 -9.46 3.17 -7.33
C LEU A 277 -10.16 4.32 -8.06
N PHE A 278 -10.05 4.39 -9.38
CA PHE A 278 -10.73 5.38 -10.20
C PHE A 278 -12.24 5.33 -10.01
N ILE A 279 -12.87 4.14 -10.00
CA ILE A 279 -14.30 3.97 -9.72
C ILE A 279 -14.68 4.64 -8.38
N ALA A 280 -13.91 4.39 -7.32
CA ALA A 280 -14.19 4.98 -6.00
C ALA A 280 -14.04 6.51 -5.99
N MET A 281 -12.97 7.03 -6.60
CA MET A 281 -12.66 8.46 -6.59
C MET A 281 -13.55 9.28 -7.54
N HIS A 282 -13.91 8.71 -8.69
CA HIS A 282 -14.84 9.32 -9.65
C HIS A 282 -16.20 9.56 -9.00
N ALA A 283 -16.71 8.58 -8.26
CA ALA A 283 -17.96 8.72 -7.52
C ALA A 283 -17.90 9.92 -6.55
N MET A 284 -16.82 10.04 -5.78
CA MET A 284 -16.63 11.15 -4.84
C MET A 284 -16.53 12.53 -5.52
N SER A 285 -16.06 12.59 -6.77
CA SER A 285 -16.02 13.83 -7.55
C SER A 285 -17.42 14.37 -7.87
N HIS A 286 -18.42 13.48 -7.96
CA HIS A 286 -19.82 13.85 -8.15
C HIS A 286 -20.60 14.08 -6.86
N ARG A 287 -20.07 13.63 -5.72
CA ARG A 287 -20.72 13.82 -4.41
C ARG A 287 -21.02 15.28 -4.11
N GLY A 288 -20.08 16.19 -4.41
CA GLY A 288 -20.27 17.63 -4.21
C GLY A 288 -21.47 18.17 -4.98
N GLN A 289 -21.63 17.74 -6.24
CA GLN A 289 -22.76 18.14 -7.09
C GLN A 289 -24.10 17.65 -6.52
N LEU A 290 -24.16 16.43 -5.98
CA LEU A 290 -25.36 15.92 -5.31
C LEU A 290 -25.66 16.69 -4.02
N ALA A 291 -24.64 17.03 -3.23
CA ALA A 291 -24.81 17.83 -2.02
C ALA A 291 -25.35 19.24 -2.33
N ASP A 292 -24.85 19.87 -3.39
CA ASP A 292 -25.32 21.18 -3.84
C ASP A 292 -26.75 21.10 -4.39
N ALA A 293 -27.07 20.05 -5.17
CA ALA A 293 -28.44 19.82 -5.66
C ALA A 293 -29.44 19.64 -4.50
N ARG A 294 -29.04 18.97 -3.42
CA ARG A 294 -29.86 18.89 -2.19
C ARG A 294 -30.11 20.25 -1.57
N GLN A 295 -29.06 21.07 -1.46
CA GLN A 295 -29.20 22.43 -0.93
C GLN A 295 -30.12 23.28 -1.80
N ALA A 296 -29.99 23.18 -3.13
CA ALA A 296 -30.87 23.86 -4.09
C ALA A 296 -32.34 23.39 -3.98
N ALA A 297 -32.58 22.13 -3.62
CA ALA A 297 -33.90 21.60 -3.30
C ALA A 297 -34.42 22.01 -1.90
N GLY A 298 -33.69 22.87 -1.16
CA GLY A 298 -34.07 23.32 0.17
C GLY A 298 -33.83 22.29 1.28
N ARG A 299 -33.07 21.22 1.03
CA ARG A 299 -32.71 20.22 2.05
C ARG A 299 -31.60 20.75 2.96
N LYS A 300 -31.55 20.25 4.20
CA LYS A 300 -30.47 20.55 5.14
C LYS A 300 -29.17 19.82 4.73
N PRO A 301 -27.99 20.37 5.05
CA PRO A 301 -26.73 19.65 4.89
C PRO A 301 -26.76 18.30 5.62
N PHE A 302 -26.15 17.26 5.03
CA PHE A 302 -25.87 16.03 5.78
C PHE A 302 -24.78 16.33 6.81
N ALA A 303 -24.97 15.84 8.03
CA ALA A 303 -23.96 15.88 9.09
C ALA A 303 -22.78 14.95 8.76
#